data_AF-A0AAU0M4P7-F1
#
_entry.id   AF-A0AAU0M4P7-F1
#
_cell.length_a   1.000
_cell.length_b   1.000
_cell.length_c   1.000
_cell.angle_alpha   90.00
_cell.angle_beta   90.00
_cell.angle_gamma   90.00
#
_symmetry.space_group_name_H-M   'P 1'
#
loop_
_entity.id
_entity.type
_entity.pdbx_description
1 polymer ?
#
loop_
_entity_poly.entity_id
_entity_poly.type
_entity_poly.pdbx_seq_one_letter_code
_entity_poly.pdbx_strand_id
1 'polypeptide(L)' 'MPDSRYFTGTFSFLATRAGRDARPVDPQRVALAWELALAAVVIPIPGASRPASVQDSVQAIDLTLSTDEVARLSAV' A
#
# COMPACT_ATOMS: atom_id res chain seq x y z
N MET A 1 -4.99 -8.26 -12.11
CA MET A 1 -5.70 -7.88 -10.88
C MET A 1 -5.94 -9.14 -10.06
N PRO A 2 -5.27 -9.35 -8.91
CA PRO A 2 -5.55 -10.49 -8.05
C PRO A 2 -6.94 -10.34 -7.41
N ASP A 3 -7.51 -11.46 -6.98
CA ASP A 3 -8.83 -11.56 -6.37
C ASP A 3 -8.91 -10.74 -5.07
N SER A 4 -9.86 -9.81 -4.97
CA SER A 4 -10.05 -8.89 -3.82
C SER A 4 -10.45 -9.60 -2.52
N ARG A 5 -10.64 -10.91 -2.56
CA ARG A 5 -11.14 -11.75 -1.46
C ARG A 5 -10.13 -12.01 -0.33
N TYR A 6 -8.87 -11.58 -0.45
CA TYR A 6 -7.84 -11.78 0.58
C TYR A 6 -7.56 -10.56 1.46
N PHE A 7 -8.21 -9.42 1.23
CA PHE A 7 -7.92 -8.18 1.96
C PHE A 7 -9.16 -7.60 2.67
N THR A 8 -9.70 -8.35 3.62
CA THR A 8 -10.69 -7.85 4.60
C THR A 8 -9.94 -7.15 5.73
N GLY A 9 -9.68 -5.85 5.58
CA GLY A 9 -8.97 -5.06 6.60
C GLY A 9 -8.82 -3.58 6.22
N THR A 10 -8.41 -2.77 7.19
CA THR A 10 -8.28 -1.30 7.16
C THR A 10 -7.74 -0.72 5.84
N PHE A 11 -6.77 -1.38 5.18
CA PHE A 11 -6.21 -0.86 3.92
C PHE A 11 -7.20 -0.90 2.74
N SER A 12 -8.26 -1.72 2.77
CA SER A 12 -9.32 -1.69 1.76
C SER A 12 -10.17 -0.41 1.81
N PHE A 13 -10.27 0.26 2.96
CA PHE A 13 -10.96 1.54 3.11
C PHE A 13 -10.07 2.72 2.68
N LEU A 14 -8.75 2.57 2.78
CA LEU A 14 -7.74 3.56 2.38
C LEU A 14 -7.22 3.35 0.95
N ALA A 15 -7.75 2.36 0.21
CA ALA A 15 -7.49 2.09 -1.20
C ALA A 15 -7.95 3.22 -2.16
N THR A 16 -8.46 4.31 -1.59
CA THR A 16 -8.76 5.57 -2.26
C THR A 16 -7.78 6.60 -1.70
N ARG A 17 -6.89 7.13 -2.54
CA ARG A 17 -6.04 8.29 -2.19
C ARG A 17 -6.90 9.33 -1.47
N ALA A 18 -6.56 9.71 -0.24
CA ALA A 18 -7.36 10.68 0.50
C ALA A 18 -7.05 12.08 -0.06
N GLY A 19 -7.93 12.62 -0.89
CA GLY A 19 -7.74 13.91 -1.57
C GLY A 19 -8.53 14.02 -2.87
N ARG A 20 -8.40 15.15 -3.57
CA ARG A 20 -9.21 15.49 -4.76
C ARG A 20 -9.01 14.56 -5.99
N ASP A 21 -8.01 13.68 -5.96
CA ASP A 21 -7.63 12.77 -7.06
C ASP A 21 -7.74 11.28 -6.67
N ALA A 22 -8.83 10.93 -5.98
CA ALA A 22 -9.18 9.57 -5.60
C ALA A 22 -9.11 8.60 -6.81
N ARG A 23 -8.09 7.73 -6.84
CA ARG A 23 -8.01 6.59 -7.77
C ARG A 23 -7.96 5.28 -6.97
N PRO A 24 -8.53 4.18 -7.49
CA PRO A 24 -8.33 2.86 -6.90
C PRO A 24 -6.84 2.50 -6.90
N VAL A 25 -6.29 2.25 -5.73
CA VAL A 25 -4.92 1.74 -5.57
C VAL A 25 -5.02 0.37 -4.88
N ASP A 26 -4.18 -0.56 -5.33
CA ASP A 26 -4.08 -1.87 -4.69
C ASP A 26 -3.72 -1.71 -3.19
N PRO A 27 -4.53 -2.23 -2.25
CA PRO A 27 -4.28 -2.12 -0.81
C PRO A 27 -2.91 -2.62 -0.38
N GLN A 28 -2.38 -3.65 -1.03
CA GLN A 28 -1.06 -4.19 -0.73
C GLN A 28 0.04 -3.17 -1.07
N ARG A 29 -0.12 -2.43 -2.17
CA ARG A 29 0.83 -1.38 -2.55
C ARG A 29 0.79 -0.21 -1.59
N VAL A 30 -0.40 0.16 -1.11
CA VAL A 30 -0.57 1.18 -0.07
C VAL A 30 0.14 0.78 1.22
N ALA A 31 -0.04 -0.47 1.67
CA ALA A 31 0.63 -0.97 2.87
C ALA A 31 2.17 -0.93 2.74
N LEU A 32 2.71 -1.42 1.61
CA LEU A 32 4.15 -1.42 1.38
C LEU A 32 4.74 -0.01 1.25
N ALA A 33 4.04 0.90 0.57
CA ALA A 33 4.45 2.30 0.46
C ALA A 33 4.43 3.02 1.82
N TRP A 34 3.48 2.68 2.69
CA TRP A 34 3.43 3.20 4.05
C TRP A 34 4.62 2.74 4.89
N GLU A 35 4.92 1.44 4.91
CA GLU A 35 6.11 0.90 5.60
C GLU A 35 7.39 1.58 5.13
N LEU A 36 7.58 1.72 3.81
CA LEU A 36 8.73 2.40 3.21
C LEU A 36 8.83 3.89 3.60
N ALA A 37 7.71 4.55 3.90
CA ALA A 37 7.68 5.96 4.29
C ALA A 37 8.04 6.21 5.77
N LEU A 38 8.04 5.17 6.62
CA LEU A 38 8.26 5.32 8.06
C LEU A 38 9.71 5.73 8.40
N ALA A 39 10.70 5.17 7.70
CA ALA A 39 12.09 5.61 7.77
C ALA A 39 12.91 5.06 6.60
N ALA A 40 14.00 5.74 6.24
CA ALA A 40 14.90 5.31 5.16
C ALA A 40 15.57 3.93 5.37
N VAL A 41 15.51 3.40 6.59
CA VAL A 41 16.07 2.09 6.97
C VAL A 41 15.02 0.97 7.00
N VAL A 42 13.74 1.28 6.75
CA VAL A 42 12.67 0.27 6.71
C VAL A 42 12.67 -0.39 5.34
N ILE A 43 12.82 -1.72 5.34
CA ILE A 43 12.74 -2.54 4.12
C ILE A 43 11.70 -3.64 4.36
N PRO A 44 10.46 -3.50 3.84
CA PRO A 44 9.45 -4.54 3.99
C PRO A 44 9.84 -5.81 3.21
N ILE A 45 9.53 -6.98 3.77
CA ILE A 45 9.78 -8.30 3.16
C ILE A 45 8.44 -8.94 2.80
N PRO A 46 7.84 -8.59 1.65
CA PRO A 46 6.54 -9.12 1.26
C PRO A 46 6.64 -10.60 0.88
N GLY A 47 5.73 -11.41 1.43
CA GLY A 47 5.54 -12.79 1.00
C GLY A 47 4.68 -12.88 -0.25
N ALA A 48 5.08 -13.69 -1.23
CA ALA A 48 4.32 -13.94 -2.45
C ALA A 48 4.52 -15.38 -2.95
N SER A 49 3.42 -16.06 -3.32
CA SER A 49 3.43 -17.40 -3.90
C SER A 49 3.26 -17.42 -5.43
N ARG A 50 3.01 -16.26 -6.03
CA ARG A 50 2.81 -16.07 -7.47
C ARG A 50 3.75 -14.98 -7.99
N PRO A 51 4.38 -15.15 -9.16
CA PRO A 51 5.26 -14.13 -9.76
C PRO A 51 4.58 -12.75 -9.93
N ALA A 52 3.30 -12.74 -10.31
CA ALA A 52 2.54 -11.49 -10.45
C ALA A 52 2.48 -10.69 -9.13
N SER A 53 2.36 -11.37 -7.98
CA SER A 53 2.31 -10.70 -6.67
C SER A 53 3.66 -10.09 -6.27
N VAL A 54 4.77 -10.67 -6.72
CA VAL A 54 6.10 -10.06 -6.57
C VAL A 54 6.17 -8.77 -7.39
N GLN A 55 5.71 -8.80 -8.64
CA GLN A 55 5.68 -7.62 -9.53
C GLN A 55 4.77 -6.51 -8.99
N ASP A 56 3.63 -6.87 -8.38
CA ASP A 56 2.73 -5.91 -7.73
C ASP A 56 3.38 -5.25 -6.50
N SER A 57 4.18 -6.00 -5.74
CA SER A 57 4.90 -5.47 -4.57
C SER A 57 5.94 -4.42 -4.96
N VAL A 58 6.64 -4.63 -6.08
CA VAL A 58 7.64 -3.67 -6.59
C VAL A 58 6.99 -2.33 -6.94
N GLN A 59 5.77 -2.33 -7.48
CA GLN A 59 5.05 -1.10 -7.86
C GLN A 59 4.66 -0.20 -6.67
N ALA A 60 4.87 -0.65 -5.42
CA ALA A 60 4.71 0.20 -4.24
C ALA A 60 5.77 1.31 -4.16
N ILE A 61 6.97 1.11 -4.75
CA ILE A 61 8.05 2.11 -4.69
C ILE A 61 7.70 3.42 -5.41
N ASP A 62 6.82 3.34 -6.41
CA ASP A 62 6.36 4.47 -7.21
C ASP A 62 5.18 5.21 -6.56
N LEU A 63 4.69 4.73 -5.41
CA LEU A 63 3.58 5.32 -4.67
C LEU A 63 4.10 6.20 -3.53
N THR A 64 4.22 7.50 -3.79
CA THR A 64 4.50 8.48 -2.72
C THR A 64 3.22 8.85 -1.98
N LEU A 65 3.22 8.60 -0.67
CA LEU A 65 2.18 9.05 0.26
C LEU A 65 2.54 10.45 0.80
N SER A 66 1.53 11.30 0.93
CA SER A 66 1.67 12.58 1.64
C SER A 66 1.82 12.36 3.15
N THR A 67 2.34 13.36 3.86
CA THR A 67 2.46 13.32 5.33
C THR A 67 1.12 13.04 6.02
N ASP A 68 0.02 13.62 5.52
CA ASP A 68 -1.32 13.41 6.07
C ASP A 68 -1.81 11.97 5.85
N GLU A 69 -1.48 11.36 4.70
CA GLU A 69 -1.82 9.96 4.41
C GLU A 69 -1.03 9.01 5.30
N VAL A 70 0.28 9.24 5.47
CA VAL A 70 1.13 8.47 6.38
C VAL A 70 0.63 8.58 7.82
N ALA A 71 0.29 9.79 8.28
CA ALA A 71 -0.24 10.01 9.62
C ALA A 71 -1.57 9.27 9.84
N ARG A 72 -2.48 9.32 8.86
CA ARG A 72 -3.76 8.59 8.92
C ARG A 72 -3.58 7.08 8.97
N LEU A 73 -2.66 6.54 8.17
CA LEU A 73 -2.34 5.10 8.14
C LEU A 73 -1.68 4.62 9.43
N SER A 74 -0.85 5.46 10.05
CA SER A 74 -0.14 5.13 11.30
C SER A 74 -1.00 5.27 12.57
N ALA A 75 -2.20 5.84 12.45
CA ALA A 75 -3.12 6.08 13.56
C ALA A 75 -4.10 4.92 13.79
N VAL A 76 -3.95 3.81 13.06
CA VAL A 76 -4.83 2.63 13.12
C VAL A 76 -4.18 1.47 13.86
#